data_AF-A0A1S1J9Z2-F1
#
_entry.id   AF-A0A1S1J9Z2-F1
#
_cell.length_a   1.000
_cell.length_b   1.000
_cell.length_c   1.000
_cell.angle_alpha   90.00
_cell.angle_beta   90.00
_cell.angle_gamma   90.00
#
_symmetry.space_group_name_H-M   'P 1'
#
loop_
_entity.id
_entity.type
_entity.pdbx_description
1 polymer ?
#
loop_
_entity_poly.entity_id
_entity_poly.type
_entity_poly.pdbx_seq_one_letter_code
_entity_poly.pdbx_strand_id
1 'polypeptide(L)'
;MNLNEFAYKLGVLGTVIILLWVGLFKFTAVEAGAIKELVENHFAMGWMYKVMSVQQVSNLIGIFEVLTGIGLLASLFLRRIGFYAGFASAVIFVTTLSFLATTPGVFKMVEGFPVTDFFILKDIPYLAISLMVFVNGKE
;
A
#
# COMPACT_ATOMS: atom_id res chain seq x y z
N MET A 1 -3.33 8.61 28.00
CA MET A 1 -3.53 7.77 26.80
C MET A 1 -3.78 6.37 27.28
N ASN A 2 -4.93 5.76 26.96
CA ASN A 2 -5.17 4.35 27.31
C ASN A 2 -4.38 3.44 26.35
N LEU A 3 -4.21 2.17 26.70
CA LEU A 3 -3.41 1.22 25.91
C LEU A 3 -3.96 1.05 24.48
N ASN A 4 -5.28 1.09 24.31
CA ASN A 4 -5.94 0.93 23.00
C ASN A 4 -5.66 2.13 22.07
N GLU A 5 -5.73 3.34 22.60
CA GLU A 5 -5.45 4.58 21.89
C GLU A 5 -3.97 4.63 21.48
N PHE A 6 -3.07 4.19 22.37
CA PHE A 6 -1.66 4.04 22.04
C PHE A 6 -1.43 3.04 20.91
N ALA A 7 -2.00 1.83 21.02
CA ALA A 7 -1.87 0.79 20.01
C ALA A 7 -2.42 1.22 18.65
N TYR A 8 -3.58 1.88 18.64
CA TYR A 8 -4.17 2.46 17.44
C TYR A 8 -3.23 3.49 16.80
N LYS A 9 -2.77 4.50 17.56
CA LYS A 9 -1.85 5.52 17.05
C LYS A 9 -0.55 4.92 16.54
N LEU A 10 0.00 3.93 17.24
CA LEU A 10 1.20 3.21 16.81
C LEU A 10 0.98 2.49 15.47
N GLY A 11 -0.15 1.80 15.31
CA GLY A 11 -0.52 1.14 14.05
C GLY A 11 -0.68 2.14 12.91
N VAL A 12 -1.36 3.26 13.14
CA VAL A 12 -1.52 4.32 12.14
C VAL A 12 -0.17 4.91 11.76
N LEU A 13 0.68 5.24 12.73
CA LEU A 13 2.03 5.77 12.45
C LEU A 13 2.90 4.78 11.69
N GLY A 14 2.84 3.48 12.02
CA GLY A 14 3.53 2.44 11.26
C GLY A 14 3.06 2.37 9.81
N THR A 15 1.75 2.51 9.59
CA THR A 15 1.15 2.54 8.23
C THR A 15 1.58 3.78 7.45
N VAL A 16 1.59 4.95 8.11
CA VAL A 16 2.09 6.22 7.54
C VAL A 16 3.54 6.06 7.10
N ILE A 17 4.41 5.53 7.97
CA ILE A 17 5.83 5.34 7.66
C ILE A 17 6.00 4.48 6.42
N ILE A 18 5.32 3.34 6.33
CA ILE A 18 5.43 2.45 5.16
C ILE A 18 4.95 3.12 3.88
N LEU A 19 3.79 3.78 3.89
CA LEU A 19 3.27 4.43 2.69
C LEU A 19 4.16 5.60 2.23
N LEU A 20 4.67 6.41 3.15
CA LEU A 20 5.59 7.49 2.79
C LEU A 20 6.92 6.95 2.28
N TRP A 21 7.48 5.93 2.93
CA TRP A 21 8.79 5.39 2.57
C TRP A 21 8.77 4.70 1.22
N VAL A 22 7.81 3.80 1.02
CA VAL A 22 7.64 3.06 -0.24
C VAL A 22 7.19 4.02 -1.35
N GLY A 23 6.24 4.92 -1.06
CA GLY A 23 5.76 5.89 -2.02
C GLY A 23 6.84 6.85 -2.52
N LEU A 24 7.74 7.30 -1.66
CA LEU A 24 8.90 8.09 -2.08
C LEU A 24 9.92 7.26 -2.86
N PHE A 25 10.05 5.97 -2.57
CA PHE A 25 10.96 5.09 -3.31
C PHE A 25 10.52 4.87 -4.77
N LYS A 26 9.20 4.96 -5.06
CA LYS A 26 8.63 4.84 -6.42
C LYS A 26 9.17 5.83 -7.44
N PHE A 27 9.75 6.95 -6.99
CA PHE A 27 10.36 7.96 -7.86
C PHE A 27 11.75 7.56 -8.36
N THR A 28 12.26 6.38 -7.98
CA THR A 28 13.53 5.84 -8.46
C THR A 28 13.32 4.85 -9.62
N ALA A 29 14.29 4.77 -10.51
CA ALA A 29 14.26 3.82 -11.63
C ALA A 29 14.33 2.35 -11.15
N VAL A 30 15.02 2.10 -10.04
CA VAL A 30 15.15 0.75 -9.45
C VAL A 30 13.77 0.25 -9.02
N GLU A 31 13.03 1.06 -8.28
CA GLU A 31 11.70 0.66 -7.82
C GLU A 31 10.70 0.57 -8.97
N ALA A 32 10.78 1.48 -9.95
CA ALA A 32 9.93 1.43 -11.14
C ALA A 32 10.13 0.12 -11.92
N GLY A 33 11.39 -0.36 -12.02
CA GLY A 33 11.71 -1.66 -12.60
C GLY A 33 11.19 -2.83 -11.76
N ALA A 34 11.31 -2.76 -10.44
CA ALA A 34 10.89 -3.82 -9.52
C ALA A 34 9.38 -4.11 -9.59
N ILE A 35 8.54 -3.10 -9.72
CA ILE A 35 7.08 -3.29 -9.79
C ILE A 35 6.54 -3.55 -11.18
N LYS A 36 7.38 -3.47 -12.23
CA LYS A 36 6.92 -3.57 -13.62
C LYS A 36 6.13 -4.86 -13.84
N GLU A 37 6.69 -6.00 -13.47
CA GLU A 37 6.03 -7.30 -13.68
C GLU A 37 4.75 -7.44 -12.87
N LEU A 38 4.70 -6.90 -11.64
CA LEU A 38 3.50 -6.92 -10.80
C LEU A 38 2.35 -6.18 -11.50
N VAL A 39 2.63 -4.96 -11.98
CA VAL A 39 1.64 -4.09 -12.61
C VAL A 39 1.20 -4.61 -13.97
N GLU A 40 2.15 -5.10 -14.79
CA GLU A 40 1.90 -5.60 -16.14
C GLU A 40 0.95 -6.80 -16.15
N ASN A 41 1.03 -7.67 -15.14
CA ASN A 41 0.18 -8.85 -15.01
C ASN A 41 -1.15 -8.58 -14.28
N HIS A 42 -1.35 -7.39 -13.71
CA HIS A 42 -2.55 -7.09 -12.93
C HIS A 42 -3.73 -6.68 -13.82
N PHE A 43 -4.90 -7.33 -13.67
CA PHE A 43 -6.07 -7.11 -14.52
C PHE A 43 -6.54 -5.64 -14.60
N ALA A 44 -6.45 -4.89 -13.49
CA ALA A 44 -6.89 -3.50 -13.41
C ALA A 44 -5.81 -2.47 -13.81
N MET A 45 -4.54 -2.86 -13.89
CA MET A 45 -3.42 -1.93 -14.07
C MET A 45 -2.50 -2.24 -15.26
N GLY A 46 -2.55 -3.46 -15.81
CA GLY A 46 -1.68 -3.85 -16.92
C GLY A 46 -1.86 -3.01 -18.19
N TRP A 47 -3.00 -2.35 -18.34
CA TRP A 47 -3.25 -1.41 -19.44
C TRP A 47 -2.42 -0.11 -19.32
N MET A 48 -1.95 0.26 -18.13
CA MET A 48 -1.28 1.53 -17.87
C MET A 48 0.00 1.68 -18.70
N TYR A 49 0.75 0.58 -18.90
CA TYR A 49 1.97 0.59 -19.72
C TYR A 49 1.72 0.75 -21.23
N LYS A 50 0.46 0.71 -21.69
CA LYS A 50 0.11 1.03 -23.08
C LYS A 50 0.09 2.54 -23.34
N VAL A 51 -0.06 3.35 -22.29
CA VAL A 51 -0.23 4.81 -22.39
C VAL A 51 0.80 5.61 -21.59
N MET A 52 1.48 4.97 -20.64
CA MET A 52 2.50 5.57 -19.77
C MET A 52 3.77 4.73 -19.77
N SER A 53 4.91 5.39 -19.57
CA SER A 53 6.19 4.70 -19.36
C SER A 53 6.24 4.00 -18.00
N VAL A 54 7.22 3.10 -17.84
CA VAL A 54 7.47 2.37 -16.58
C VAL A 54 7.62 3.34 -15.40
N GLN A 55 8.41 4.41 -15.58
CA GLN A 55 8.62 5.42 -14.55
C GLN A 55 7.36 6.24 -14.27
N GLN A 56 6.57 6.59 -15.29
CA GLN A 56 5.35 7.38 -15.10
C GLN A 56 4.30 6.62 -14.27
N VAL A 57 4.13 5.32 -14.53
CA VAL A 57 3.24 4.46 -13.72
C VAL A 57 3.74 4.35 -12.29
N SER A 58 5.04 4.15 -12.08
CA SER A 58 5.64 4.11 -10.74
C SER A 58 5.40 5.42 -10.00
N ASN A 59 5.70 6.56 -10.64
CA ASN A 59 5.46 7.89 -10.06
C ASN A 59 3.98 8.08 -9.68
N LEU A 60 3.04 7.65 -10.52
CA LEU A 60 1.62 7.78 -10.25
C LEU A 60 1.23 7.00 -8.98
N ILE A 61 1.67 5.75 -8.86
CA ILE A 61 1.46 4.92 -7.67
C ILE A 61 2.08 5.60 -6.44
N GLY A 62 3.33 6.08 -6.56
CA GLY A 62 4.02 6.79 -5.49
C GLY A 62 3.32 8.05 -5.01
N ILE A 63 2.72 8.83 -5.93
CA ILE A 63 1.90 9.99 -5.57
C ILE A 63 0.70 9.56 -4.71
N PHE A 64 -0.02 8.51 -5.10
CA PHE A 64 -1.16 8.02 -4.31
C PHE A 64 -0.73 7.51 -2.94
N GLU A 65 0.37 6.76 -2.85
CA GLU A 65 0.93 6.27 -1.59
C GLU A 65 1.34 7.42 -0.66
N VAL A 66 2.07 8.41 -1.17
CA VAL A 66 2.52 9.57 -0.38
C VAL A 66 1.34 10.41 0.10
N LEU A 67 0.40 10.75 -0.79
CA LEU A 67 -0.78 11.54 -0.42
C LEU A 67 -1.64 10.82 0.62
N THR A 68 -1.80 9.50 0.47
CA THR A 68 -2.55 8.68 1.43
C THR A 68 -1.83 8.62 2.78
N GLY A 69 -0.50 8.45 2.79
CA GLY A 69 0.31 8.49 4.01
C GLY A 69 0.18 9.83 4.76
N ILE A 70 0.22 10.96 4.04
CA ILE A 70 -0.03 12.29 4.62
C ILE A 70 -1.46 12.39 5.18
N GLY A 71 -2.45 11.86 4.45
CA GLY A 71 -3.85 11.83 4.89
C GLY A 71 -4.04 11.01 6.18
N LEU A 72 -3.40 9.85 6.27
CA LEU A 72 -3.42 9.02 7.48
C LEU A 72 -2.76 9.73 8.66
N LEU A 73 -1.65 10.44 8.44
CA LEU A 73 -1.02 11.22 9.49
C LEU A 73 -1.95 12.35 9.98
N ALA A 74 -2.58 13.06 9.05
CA ALA A 74 -3.56 14.09 9.37
C ALA A 74 -4.80 13.54 10.10
N SER A 75 -5.18 12.28 9.85
CA SER A 75 -6.32 11.62 10.50
C SER A 75 -6.19 11.51 12.02
N LEU A 76 -4.95 11.53 12.54
CA LEU A 76 -4.69 11.53 13.99
C LEU A 76 -5.16 12.82 14.68
N PHE A 77 -5.31 13.90 13.91
CA PHE A 77 -5.77 15.20 14.39
C PHE A 77 -7.19 15.53 13.88
N LEU A 78 -7.55 15.05 12.68
CA LEU A 78 -8.78 15.37 11.97
C LEU A 78 -9.52 14.10 11.56
N ARG A 79 -10.46 13.65 12.40
CA ARG A 79 -11.20 12.38 12.23
C ARG A 79 -11.87 12.22 10.87
N ARG A 80 -12.43 13.31 10.30
CA ARG A 80 -13.05 13.32 8.96
C ARG A 80 -12.08 12.96 7.83
N ILE A 81 -10.79 13.30 7.96
CA ILE A 81 -9.78 12.91 6.97
C ILE A 81 -9.53 11.40 7.02
N GLY A 82 -9.63 10.80 8.21
CA GLY A 82 -9.48 9.36 8.42
C GLY A 82 -10.45 8.53 7.57
N PHE A 83 -11.66 9.01 7.32
CA PHE A 83 -12.59 8.33 6.42
C PHE A 83 -12.00 8.18 5.01
N TYR A 84 -11.54 9.27 4.39
CA TYR A 84 -11.00 9.22 3.04
C TYR A 84 -9.64 8.52 2.99
N ALA A 85 -8.75 8.83 3.95
CA ALA A 85 -7.41 8.27 3.99
C ALA A 85 -7.39 6.77 4.29
N GLY A 86 -8.23 6.32 5.23
CA GLY A 86 -8.38 4.89 5.56
C GLY A 86 -8.97 4.09 4.40
N PHE A 87 -9.93 4.66 3.67
CA PHE A 87 -10.45 4.03 2.45
C PHE A 87 -9.37 3.94 1.36
N ALA A 88 -8.67 5.04 1.09
CA ALA A 88 -7.61 5.09 0.08
C ALA A 88 -6.47 4.09 0.40
N SER A 89 -6.03 4.02 1.67
CA SER A 89 -4.98 3.07 2.06
C SER A 89 -5.46 1.62 1.99
N ALA A 90 -6.72 1.35 2.33
CA ALA A 90 -7.30 0.02 2.15
C ALA A 90 -7.30 -0.41 0.67
N VAL A 91 -7.64 0.50 -0.26
CA VAL A 91 -7.58 0.23 -1.70
C VAL A 91 -6.15 -0.06 -2.15
N ILE A 92 -5.17 0.72 -1.69
CA ILE A 92 -3.74 0.48 -1.98
C ILE A 92 -3.33 -0.92 -1.52
N PHE A 93 -3.57 -1.26 -0.25
CA PHE A 93 -3.14 -2.55 0.30
C PHE A 93 -3.88 -3.75 -0.30
N VAL A 94 -5.17 -3.62 -0.62
CA VAL A 94 -5.91 -4.66 -1.37
C VAL A 94 -5.29 -4.84 -2.76
N THR A 95 -4.90 -3.75 -3.41
CA THR A 95 -4.25 -3.78 -4.73
C THR A 95 -2.85 -4.40 -4.67
N THR A 96 -2.07 -4.13 -3.62
CA THR A 96 -0.77 -4.79 -3.45
C THR A 96 -0.96 -6.28 -3.19
N LEU A 97 -1.91 -6.65 -2.31
CA LEU A 97 -2.19 -8.05 -1.98
C LEU A 97 -2.72 -8.83 -3.19
N SER A 98 -3.48 -8.21 -4.09
CA SER A 98 -3.94 -8.88 -5.30
C SER A 98 -2.81 -9.25 -6.26
N PHE A 99 -1.61 -8.65 -6.15
CA PHE A 99 -0.44 -9.09 -6.91
C PHE A 99 -0.04 -10.54 -6.62
N LEU A 100 -0.35 -11.08 -5.43
CA LEU A 100 -0.14 -12.50 -5.12
C LEU A 100 -0.99 -13.41 -6.00
N ALA A 101 -2.18 -12.95 -6.42
CA ALA A 101 -3.09 -13.71 -7.26
C ALA A 101 -2.85 -13.46 -8.75
N THR A 102 -2.41 -12.25 -9.13
CA THR A 102 -2.30 -11.87 -10.54
C THR A 102 -0.92 -12.09 -11.14
N THR A 103 0.15 -12.11 -10.34
CA THR A 103 1.52 -12.15 -10.86
C THR A 103 2.05 -13.58 -10.96
N PRO A 104 2.38 -14.07 -12.17
CA PRO A 104 3.03 -15.37 -12.34
C PRO A 104 4.39 -15.40 -11.63
N GLY A 105 4.71 -16.52 -10.99
CA GLY A 105 6.03 -16.73 -10.37
C GLY A 105 6.29 -15.96 -9.06
N VAL A 106 5.28 -15.28 -8.51
CA VAL A 106 5.38 -14.59 -7.21
C VAL A 106 5.60 -15.58 -6.05
N PHE A 107 5.04 -16.79 -6.16
CA PHE A 107 5.34 -17.91 -5.26
C PHE A 107 6.48 -18.77 -5.81
N LYS A 108 7.47 -19.06 -4.96
CA LYS A 108 8.61 -19.93 -5.27
C LYS A 108 8.72 -21.01 -4.20
N MET A 109 9.05 -22.23 -4.61
CA MET A 109 9.33 -23.31 -3.65
C MET A 109 10.80 -23.27 -3.26
N VAL A 110 11.07 -23.09 -1.97
CA VAL A 110 12.41 -23.14 -1.39
C VAL A 110 12.42 -24.27 -0.38
N GLU A 111 13.21 -25.32 -0.63
CA GLU A 111 13.31 -26.49 0.25
C GLU A 111 11.96 -27.15 0.59
N GLY A 112 11.01 -27.11 -0.34
CA GLY A 112 9.66 -27.67 -0.15
C GLY A 112 8.66 -26.75 0.56
N PHE A 113 9.07 -25.52 0.91
CA PHE A 113 8.20 -24.50 1.50
C PHE A 113 7.88 -23.38 0.49
N PRO A 114 6.60 -22.95 0.37
CA PRO A 114 6.24 -21.84 -0.51
C PRO A 114 6.66 -20.50 0.10
N VAL A 115 7.56 -19.79 -0.58
CA VAL A 115 8.01 -18.44 -0.24
C VAL A 115 7.45 -17.45 -1.26
N THR A 116 7.12 -16.25 -0.80
CA THR A 116 6.64 -15.14 -1.64
C THR A 116 7.26 -13.82 -1.17
N ASP A 117 6.89 -12.73 -1.81
CA ASP A 117 7.41 -11.42 -1.48
C ASP A 117 6.83 -10.87 -0.16
N PHE A 118 7.69 -10.70 0.83
CA PHE A 118 7.34 -10.10 2.12
C PHE A 118 6.96 -8.62 1.99
N PHE A 119 7.38 -7.94 0.92
CA PHE A 119 6.88 -6.61 0.58
C PHE A 119 5.38 -6.60 0.35
N ILE A 120 4.80 -7.68 -0.18
CA ILE A 120 3.36 -7.80 -0.39
C ILE A 120 2.68 -8.30 0.90
N LEU A 121 3.25 -9.30 1.57
CA LEU A 121 2.63 -9.87 2.77
C LEU A 121 2.53 -8.90 3.95
N LYS A 122 3.47 -7.94 4.08
CA LYS A 122 3.41 -6.91 5.13
C LYS A 122 2.12 -6.09 5.08
N ASP A 123 1.44 -6.05 3.94
CA ASP A 123 0.24 -5.21 3.75
C ASP A 123 -1.01 -5.79 4.42
N ILE A 124 -0.98 -7.06 4.87
CA ILE A 124 -2.08 -7.69 5.62
C ILE A 124 -2.41 -6.92 6.92
N PRO A 125 -1.46 -6.69 7.85
CA PRO A 125 -1.74 -5.90 9.05
C PRO A 125 -2.07 -4.44 8.74
N TYR A 126 -1.47 -3.84 7.71
CA TYR A 126 -1.75 -2.44 7.34
C TYR A 126 -3.16 -2.27 6.74
N LEU A 127 -3.70 -3.29 6.08
CA LEU A 127 -5.09 -3.32 5.67
C LEU A 127 -6.03 -3.29 6.88
N ALA A 128 -5.73 -4.06 7.93
CA ALA A 128 -6.52 -4.03 9.17
C ALA A 128 -6.52 -2.62 9.80
N ILE A 129 -5.36 -1.97 9.90
CA ILE A 129 -5.26 -0.59 10.41
C ILE A 129 -6.04 0.39 9.52
N SER A 130 -5.94 0.25 8.19
CA SER A 130 -6.66 1.10 7.23
C SER A 130 -8.18 1.04 7.44
N LEU A 131 -8.72 -0.16 7.64
CA LEU A 131 -10.14 -0.36 7.92
C LEU A 131 -10.53 0.23 9.29
N MET A 132 -9.68 0.12 10.31
CA MET A 132 -9.93 0.78 11.60
C MET A 132 -9.97 2.31 11.45
N VAL A 133 -9.05 2.90 10.71
CA VAL A 133 -9.03 4.36 10.45
C VAL A 133 -10.28 4.78 9.67
N PHE A 134 -10.65 4.02 8.64
CA PHE A 134 -11.85 4.24 7.84
C PHE A 134 -13.13 4.25 8.68
N VAL A 135 -13.32 3.23 9.52
CA VAL A 135 -14.50 3.11 10.39
C VAL A 135 -14.53 4.22 11.42
N ASN A 136 -13.41 4.50 12.09
CA ASN A 136 -13.34 5.59 13.06
C ASN A 136 -13.67 6.93 12.42
N GLY A 137 -13.20 7.21 11.19
CA GLY A 137 -13.47 8.47 10.50
C GLY A 137 -14.94 8.70 10.10
N LYS A 138 -15.77 7.65 10.14
CA LYS A 138 -17.21 7.72 9.82
C LYS A 138 -18.07 8.23 10.99
N GLU A 139 -17.60 8.00 12.21
CA GLU A 139 -18.22 8.44 13.47
C GLU A 139 -17.75 9.84 13.88
#